data_AF-A0A2D9C6M2-F1
#
_entry.id   AF-A0A2D9C6M2-F1
#
_cell.length_a   1.000
_cell.length_b   1.000
_cell.length_c   1.000
_cell.angle_alpha   90.00
_cell.angle_beta   90.00
_cell.angle_gamma   90.00
#
_symmetry.space_group_name_H-M   'P 1'
#
loop_
_entity.id
_entity.type
_entity.pdbx_description
1 polymer ?
#
loop_
_entity_poly.entity_id
_entity_poly.type
_entity_poly.pdbx_seq_one_letter_code
_entity_poly.pdbx_strand_id
1 'polypeptide(L)'
;MFFKLRNSESAVDKKMSEGLKRREVFYALVQIVKDPQNRDLEGQIKVMKFGYKIKAKIDEELNPQFDEPTQVFDPFEGKNFELVISKKGGYPNYDSSKFQGSRTAMAISGESVTTDDAGRTAILGYIKDAPELGNFDYRPWTDEQRNKVMGVLSQFSNPGSSIDTVTRKQAAPSPAKSEKAAASVTETAVAGSASPAATETKSEDSSKGDDFDDFINGLDL
;
A
#
# COMPACT_ATOMS: atom_id res chain seq x y z
N MET A 1 4.76 14.13 -6.00
CA MET A 1 6.13 13.56 -6.04
C MET A 1 6.32 12.52 -7.13
N PHE A 2 5.71 11.32 -7.06
CA PHE A 2 5.90 10.22 -8.04
C PHE A 2 5.96 10.67 -9.51
N PHE A 3 4.95 11.39 -10.01
CA PHE A 3 4.91 11.87 -11.40
C PHE A 3 6.08 12.78 -11.80
N LYS A 4 6.60 13.63 -10.88
CA LYS A 4 7.78 14.47 -11.14
C LYS A 4 9.01 13.61 -11.42
N LEU A 5 9.24 12.56 -10.62
CA LEU A 5 10.37 11.65 -10.81
C LEU A 5 10.16 10.73 -12.03
N ARG A 6 8.92 10.29 -12.29
CA ARG A 6 8.59 9.38 -13.40
C ARG A 6 8.68 10.05 -14.78
N ASN A 7 8.52 11.38 -14.82
CA ASN A 7 8.55 12.22 -16.02
C ASN A 7 9.82 13.09 -16.12
N SER A 8 10.70 13.09 -15.11
CA SER A 8 12.04 13.69 -15.18
C SER A 8 12.81 13.12 -16.37
N GLU A 9 13.79 13.85 -16.91
CA GLU A 9 14.65 13.33 -17.99
C GLU A 9 15.66 12.29 -17.47
N SER A 10 16.09 12.47 -16.22
CA SER A 10 17.05 11.62 -15.50
C SER A 10 16.64 10.14 -15.45
N ALA A 11 17.54 9.26 -15.89
CA ALA A 11 17.36 7.81 -15.77
C ALA A 11 17.36 7.34 -14.31
N VAL A 12 18.02 8.07 -13.41
CA VAL A 12 18.05 7.76 -11.97
C VAL A 12 16.68 8.04 -11.35
N ASP A 13 16.08 9.19 -11.63
CA ASP A 13 14.77 9.61 -11.12
C ASP A 13 13.67 8.64 -11.60
N LYS A 14 13.72 8.25 -12.88
CA LYS A 14 12.83 7.23 -13.46
C LYS A 14 12.94 5.90 -12.68
N LYS A 15 14.17 5.43 -12.41
CA LYS A 15 14.42 4.20 -11.64
C LYS A 15 13.91 4.32 -10.19
N MET A 16 14.10 5.47 -9.55
CA MET A 16 13.60 5.74 -8.20
C MET A 16 12.06 5.76 -8.15
N SER A 17 11.41 6.32 -9.17
CA SER A 17 9.94 6.44 -9.22
C SER A 17 9.21 5.08 -9.24
N GLU A 18 9.76 4.03 -9.84
CA GLU A 18 9.15 2.69 -9.84
C GLU A 18 9.13 2.04 -8.44
N GLY A 19 9.96 2.52 -7.49
CA GLY A 19 9.89 2.16 -6.07
C GLY A 19 8.80 2.92 -5.29
N LEU A 20 8.39 4.09 -5.78
CA LEU A 20 7.30 4.91 -5.22
C LEU A 20 5.92 4.58 -5.83
N LYS A 21 5.89 3.67 -6.81
CA LYS A 21 4.68 3.25 -7.51
C LYS A 21 3.80 2.40 -6.60
N ARG A 22 2.59 2.89 -6.29
CA ARG A 22 1.56 2.13 -5.57
C ARG A 22 1.24 0.83 -6.33
N ARG A 23 0.96 -0.24 -5.58
CA ARG A 23 0.60 -1.56 -6.11
C ARG A 23 -0.59 -2.09 -5.33
N GLU A 24 -1.66 -2.42 -6.03
CA GLU A 24 -2.79 -3.14 -5.47
C GLU A 24 -2.39 -4.60 -5.21
N VAL A 25 -2.82 -5.09 -4.05
CA VAL A 25 -2.59 -6.46 -3.58
C VAL A 25 -3.87 -6.92 -2.93
N PHE A 26 -4.31 -8.12 -3.30
CA PHE A 26 -5.53 -8.73 -2.80
C PHE A 26 -5.17 -9.96 -1.97
N TYR A 27 -6.01 -10.26 -0.99
CA TYR A 27 -5.88 -11.41 -0.11
C TYR A 27 -7.23 -12.12 -0.04
N ALA A 28 -7.23 -13.44 -0.08
CA ALA A 28 -8.42 -14.26 0.12
C ALA A 28 -8.07 -15.53 0.90
N LEU A 29 -9.04 -16.09 1.61
CA LEU A 29 -8.93 -17.46 2.09
C LEU A 29 -9.13 -18.42 0.91
N VAL A 30 -8.27 -19.43 0.84
CA VAL A 30 -8.38 -20.52 -0.13
C VAL A 30 -8.22 -21.85 0.60
N GLN A 31 -9.04 -22.83 0.23
CA GLN A 31 -8.78 -24.22 0.56
C GLN A 31 -7.83 -24.82 -0.50
N ILE A 32 -6.78 -25.49 -0.07
CA ILE A 32 -5.87 -26.19 -0.99
C ILE A 32 -6.48 -27.56 -1.31
N VAL A 33 -7.19 -27.65 -2.43
CA VAL A 33 -7.83 -28.90 -2.89
C VAL A 33 -6.79 -29.94 -3.33
N LYS A 34 -5.70 -29.49 -3.97
CA LYS A 34 -4.61 -30.34 -4.45
C LYS A 34 -3.31 -29.54 -4.61
N ASP A 35 -2.20 -30.03 -4.08
CA ASP A 35 -0.86 -29.48 -4.30
C ASP A 35 0.12 -30.64 -4.57
N PRO A 36 0.47 -30.91 -5.85
CA PRO A 36 1.44 -31.94 -6.21
C PRO A 36 2.86 -31.73 -5.65
N GLN A 37 3.20 -30.52 -5.17
CA GLN A 37 4.51 -30.18 -4.60
C GLN A 37 4.52 -30.31 -3.08
N ASN A 38 3.43 -29.94 -2.39
CA ASN A 38 3.32 -29.95 -0.92
C ASN A 38 2.04 -30.63 -0.46
N ARG A 39 2.00 -31.96 -0.59
CA ARG A 39 0.79 -32.76 -0.34
C ARG A 39 0.24 -32.65 1.09
N ASP A 40 1.09 -32.33 2.06
CA ASP A 40 0.69 -32.13 3.46
C ASP A 40 -0.22 -30.89 3.65
N LEU A 41 -0.29 -30.01 2.65
CA LEU A 41 -1.18 -28.84 2.63
C LEU A 41 -2.57 -29.14 2.03
N GLU A 42 -2.76 -30.30 1.40
CA GLU A 42 -4.05 -30.73 0.83
C GLU A 42 -5.10 -30.79 1.96
N GLY A 43 -6.26 -30.15 1.77
CA GLY A 43 -7.31 -30.05 2.78
C GLY A 43 -7.12 -28.97 3.85
N GLN A 44 -6.13 -28.08 3.73
CA GLN A 44 -5.96 -26.92 4.64
C GLN A 44 -6.47 -25.60 4.04
N ILE A 45 -7.01 -24.72 4.88
CA ILE A 45 -7.24 -23.31 4.51
C ILE A 45 -5.93 -22.50 4.71
N LYS A 46 -5.61 -21.62 3.75
CA LYS A 46 -4.52 -20.62 3.83
C LYS A 46 -4.99 -19.27 3.28
N VAL A 47 -4.28 -18.20 3.64
CA VAL A 47 -4.45 -16.88 2.98
C VAL A 47 -3.59 -16.86 1.71
N MET A 48 -4.22 -16.77 0.55
CA MET A 48 -3.54 -16.52 -0.72
C MET A 48 -3.43 -15.02 -0.98
N LYS A 49 -2.19 -14.55 -1.17
CA LYS A 49 -1.87 -13.21 -1.67
C LYS A 49 -1.82 -13.22 -3.19
N PHE A 50 -2.60 -12.37 -3.84
CA PHE A 50 -2.62 -12.23 -5.30
C PHE A 50 -2.64 -10.77 -5.76
N GLY A 51 -2.57 -10.57 -7.08
CA GLY A 51 -2.58 -9.26 -7.71
C GLY A 51 -3.58 -9.18 -8.87
N TYR A 52 -3.61 -8.03 -9.54
CA TYR A 52 -4.59 -7.68 -10.58
C TYR A 52 -4.85 -8.79 -11.63
N LYS A 53 -3.83 -9.55 -12.06
CA LYS A 53 -3.97 -10.65 -13.03
C LYS A 53 -4.90 -11.79 -12.60
N ILE A 54 -5.04 -12.05 -11.30
CA ILE A 54 -5.98 -13.03 -10.75
C ILE A 54 -7.32 -12.36 -10.40
N LYS A 55 -7.29 -11.11 -9.89
CA LYS A 55 -8.51 -10.31 -9.68
C LYS A 55 -9.33 -10.16 -10.96
N ALA A 56 -8.70 -9.86 -12.09
CA ALA A 56 -9.37 -9.77 -13.39
C ALA A 56 -10.05 -11.08 -13.82
N LYS A 57 -9.45 -12.24 -13.53
CA LYS A 57 -10.06 -13.56 -13.80
C LYS A 57 -11.24 -13.88 -12.88
N ILE A 58 -11.22 -13.35 -11.65
CA ILE A 58 -12.37 -13.39 -10.73
C ILE A 58 -13.49 -12.47 -11.26
N ASP A 59 -13.15 -11.25 -11.67
CA ASP A 59 -14.11 -10.29 -12.24
C ASP A 59 -14.79 -10.85 -13.51
N GLU A 60 -14.04 -11.54 -14.36
CA GLU A 60 -14.45 -12.17 -15.62
C GLU A 60 -15.46 -13.32 -15.41
N GLU A 61 -15.35 -14.06 -14.30
CA GLU A 61 -16.32 -15.10 -13.90
C GLU A 61 -17.55 -14.53 -13.18
N LEU A 62 -17.37 -13.44 -12.42
CA LEU A 62 -18.48 -12.73 -11.76
C LEU A 62 -19.33 -11.92 -12.75
N ASN A 63 -18.75 -11.38 -13.82
CA ASN A 63 -19.41 -10.58 -14.85
C ASN A 63 -18.94 -10.95 -16.27
N PRO A 64 -19.19 -12.18 -16.74
CA PRO A 64 -18.84 -12.62 -18.09
C PRO A 64 -19.63 -11.85 -19.15
N GLN A 65 -19.06 -11.73 -20.36
CA GLN A 65 -19.72 -11.05 -21.49
C GLN A 65 -20.71 -11.93 -22.26
N PHE A 66 -20.60 -13.26 -22.15
CA PHE A 66 -21.36 -14.22 -22.96
C PHE A 66 -21.90 -15.43 -22.17
N ASP A 67 -21.33 -15.74 -21.01
CA ASP A 67 -21.72 -16.87 -20.15
C ASP A 67 -22.63 -16.42 -18.99
N GLU A 68 -23.05 -17.36 -18.13
CA GLU A 68 -23.83 -17.08 -16.93
C GLU A 68 -22.93 -16.60 -15.76
N PRO A 69 -23.20 -15.42 -15.15
CA PRO A 69 -22.49 -14.93 -13.98
C PRO A 69 -22.38 -15.99 -12.87
N THR A 70 -21.15 -16.25 -12.39
CA THR A 70 -20.90 -17.30 -11.39
C THR A 70 -20.10 -16.73 -10.22
N GLN A 71 -20.65 -16.84 -9.01
CA GLN A 71 -19.95 -16.45 -7.79
C GLN A 71 -18.87 -17.50 -7.45
N VAL A 72 -17.63 -17.28 -7.89
CA VAL A 72 -16.54 -18.25 -7.72
C VAL A 72 -16.20 -18.57 -6.25
N PHE A 73 -16.58 -17.68 -5.32
CA PHE A 73 -16.40 -17.86 -3.87
C PHE A 73 -17.56 -18.57 -3.17
N ASP A 74 -18.61 -18.99 -3.89
CA ASP A 74 -19.72 -19.73 -3.29
C ASP A 74 -19.26 -21.16 -2.89
N PRO A 75 -19.45 -21.59 -1.63
CA PRO A 75 -18.96 -22.89 -1.16
C PRO A 75 -19.79 -24.09 -1.69
N PHE A 76 -20.92 -23.85 -2.36
CA PHE A 76 -21.81 -24.88 -2.92
C PHE A 76 -21.80 -24.87 -4.46
N GLU A 77 -21.89 -23.69 -5.09
CA GLU A 77 -21.99 -23.54 -6.55
C GLU A 77 -20.83 -22.76 -7.20
N GLY A 78 -19.75 -22.53 -6.46
CA GLY A 78 -18.54 -21.85 -6.94
C GLY A 78 -17.72 -22.66 -7.95
N LYS A 79 -16.49 -22.20 -8.21
CA LYS A 79 -15.57 -22.82 -9.20
C LYS A 79 -14.17 -22.96 -8.61
N ASN A 80 -13.59 -24.16 -8.74
CA ASN A 80 -12.18 -24.40 -8.40
C ASN A 80 -11.24 -23.57 -9.28
N PHE A 81 -10.19 -23.01 -8.70
CA PHE A 81 -9.15 -22.25 -9.41
C PHE A 81 -7.89 -23.09 -9.64
N GLU A 82 -7.54 -23.32 -10.90
CA GLU A 82 -6.29 -23.96 -11.32
C GLU A 82 -5.15 -22.92 -11.35
N LEU A 83 -4.37 -22.88 -10.27
CA LEU A 83 -3.22 -21.98 -10.12
C LEU A 83 -1.98 -22.54 -10.84
N VAL A 84 -1.65 -21.98 -12.00
CA VAL A 84 -0.47 -22.35 -12.80
C VAL A 84 0.54 -21.19 -12.81
N ILE A 85 1.62 -21.33 -12.04
CA ILE A 85 2.69 -20.33 -11.95
C ILE A 85 3.84 -20.69 -12.90
N SER A 86 4.06 -19.86 -13.91
CA SER A 86 5.19 -19.95 -14.84
C SER A 86 6.22 -18.84 -14.57
N LYS A 87 7.42 -18.93 -15.18
CA LYS A 87 8.41 -17.84 -15.18
C LYS A 87 8.52 -17.23 -16.56
N LYS A 88 8.27 -15.93 -16.70
CA LYS A 88 8.34 -15.19 -17.98
C LYS A 88 9.20 -13.93 -17.77
N GLY A 89 10.31 -13.82 -18.50
CA GLY A 89 11.27 -12.71 -18.33
C GLY A 89 11.88 -12.62 -16.92
N GLY A 90 12.00 -13.75 -16.20
CA GLY A 90 12.49 -13.80 -14.82
C GLY A 90 11.42 -13.59 -13.73
N TYR A 91 10.22 -13.13 -14.08
CA TYR A 91 9.13 -12.86 -13.12
C TYR A 91 8.09 -13.99 -13.08
N PRO A 92 7.39 -14.20 -11.94
CA PRO A 92 6.23 -15.08 -11.87
C PRO A 92 5.12 -14.60 -12.80
N ASN A 93 4.49 -15.52 -13.53
CA ASN A 93 3.40 -15.26 -14.44
C ASN A 93 2.24 -16.24 -14.22
N TYR A 94 1.02 -15.71 -14.29
CA TYR A 94 -0.25 -16.37 -13.95
C TYR A 94 -1.22 -16.41 -15.15
N ASP A 95 -0.79 -16.02 -16.36
CA ASP A 95 -1.63 -16.02 -17.57
C ASP A 95 -2.36 -17.37 -17.80
N SER A 96 -1.65 -18.48 -17.54
CA SER A 96 -2.13 -19.87 -17.66
C SER A 96 -3.06 -20.34 -16.55
N SER A 97 -3.22 -19.57 -15.46
CA SER A 97 -4.15 -19.91 -14.38
C SER A 97 -5.59 -19.62 -14.82
N LYS A 98 -6.56 -20.42 -14.38
CA LYS A 98 -7.97 -20.30 -14.81
C LYS A 98 -8.91 -20.93 -13.79
N PHE A 99 -10.19 -20.60 -13.86
CA PHE A 99 -11.22 -21.39 -13.18
C PHE A 99 -11.56 -22.65 -13.98
N GLN A 100 -12.10 -23.66 -13.31
CA GLN A 100 -12.69 -24.83 -13.95
C GLN A 100 -14.06 -24.46 -14.55
N GLY A 101 -14.36 -24.97 -15.75
CA GLY A 101 -15.61 -24.64 -16.44
C GLY A 101 -16.86 -25.17 -15.73
N SER A 102 -16.74 -26.30 -15.02
CA SER A 102 -17.77 -26.86 -14.16
C SER A 102 -17.84 -26.13 -12.82
N ARG A 103 -19.06 -25.80 -12.36
CA ARG A 103 -19.32 -25.49 -10.95
C ARG A 103 -18.98 -26.69 -10.07
N THR A 104 -18.53 -26.46 -8.85
CA THR A 104 -18.10 -27.53 -7.92
C THR A 104 -18.20 -27.05 -6.48
N ALA A 105 -18.96 -27.79 -5.66
CA ALA A 105 -19.02 -27.56 -4.22
C ALA A 105 -17.66 -27.76 -3.55
N MET A 106 -17.39 -26.99 -2.50
CA MET A 106 -16.25 -27.20 -1.62
C MET A 106 -16.37 -28.57 -0.94
N ALA A 107 -15.23 -29.23 -0.67
CA ALA A 107 -15.20 -30.53 0.01
C ALA A 107 -14.44 -30.43 1.34
N ILE A 108 -15.07 -30.82 2.44
CA ILE A 108 -14.43 -30.86 3.77
C ILE A 108 -14.11 -32.33 4.07
N SER A 109 -12.85 -32.62 4.39
CA SER A 109 -12.36 -33.99 4.65
C SER A 109 -12.62 -35.04 3.54
N GLY A 110 -12.91 -34.58 2.31
CA GLY A 110 -13.24 -35.43 1.16
C GLY A 110 -14.73 -35.59 0.86
N GLU A 111 -15.62 -35.05 1.70
CA GLU A 111 -17.06 -35.03 1.48
C GLU A 111 -17.51 -33.64 0.97
N SER A 112 -18.26 -33.60 -0.14
CA SER A 112 -18.80 -32.36 -0.72
C SER A 112 -19.84 -31.75 0.21
N VAL A 113 -19.71 -30.45 0.53
CA VAL A 113 -20.62 -29.81 1.47
C VAL A 113 -22.00 -29.58 0.85
N THR A 114 -23.05 -29.95 1.59
CA THR A 114 -24.45 -29.81 1.22
C THR A 114 -25.05 -28.48 1.69
N THR A 115 -26.09 -28.00 0.99
CA THR A 115 -26.68 -26.65 1.18
C THR A 115 -27.54 -26.49 2.44
N ASP A 116 -27.72 -27.54 3.23
CA ASP A 116 -28.52 -27.57 4.46
C ASP A 116 -27.78 -27.01 5.69
N ASP A 117 -28.42 -27.06 6.85
CA ASP A 117 -27.93 -26.46 8.09
C ASP A 117 -26.68 -27.17 8.68
N ALA A 118 -26.54 -28.48 8.48
CA ALA A 118 -25.35 -29.21 8.91
C ALA A 118 -24.14 -28.84 8.04
N GLY A 119 -24.30 -28.75 6.72
CA GLY A 119 -23.25 -28.31 5.81
C GLY A 119 -22.82 -26.86 6.06
N ARG A 120 -23.77 -25.95 6.29
CA ARG A 120 -23.49 -24.56 6.72
C ARG A 120 -22.72 -24.51 8.04
N THR A 121 -23.11 -25.33 9.01
CA THR A 121 -22.44 -25.43 10.32
C THR A 121 -21.01 -25.97 10.17
N ALA A 122 -20.79 -26.95 9.28
CA ALA A 122 -19.46 -27.48 8.97
C ALA A 122 -18.55 -26.41 8.34
N ILE A 123 -19.05 -25.63 7.38
CA ILE A 123 -18.32 -24.49 6.78
C ILE A 123 -17.96 -23.46 7.86
N LEU A 124 -18.92 -23.08 8.72
CA LEU A 124 -18.71 -22.11 9.79
C LEU A 124 -17.77 -22.61 10.89
N GLY A 125 -17.67 -23.92 11.12
CA GLY A 125 -16.63 -24.52 11.97
C GLY A 125 -15.26 -24.40 11.29
N TYR A 126 -15.15 -24.90 10.06
CA TYR A 126 -13.91 -24.96 9.29
C TYR A 126 -13.29 -23.58 9.02
N ILE A 127 -14.11 -22.53 8.87
CA ILE A 127 -13.65 -21.14 8.72
C ILE A 127 -13.16 -20.53 10.05
N LYS A 128 -13.64 -20.97 11.22
CA LYS A 128 -13.18 -20.43 12.53
C LYS A 128 -11.74 -20.82 12.85
N ASP A 129 -11.30 -21.98 12.37
CA ASP A 129 -9.92 -22.46 12.51
C ASP A 129 -8.98 -21.90 11.42
N ALA A 130 -9.49 -21.06 10.51
CA ALA A 130 -8.72 -20.47 9.41
C ALA A 130 -7.90 -19.24 9.85
N PRO A 131 -6.80 -18.90 9.15
CA PRO A 131 -6.00 -17.72 9.49
C PRO A 131 -6.76 -16.40 9.24
N GLU A 132 -6.75 -15.48 10.20
CA GLU A 132 -7.49 -14.20 10.10
C GLU A 132 -7.05 -13.33 8.91
N LEU A 133 -8.00 -12.97 8.04
CA LEU A 133 -7.78 -11.97 6.98
C LEU A 133 -7.59 -10.55 7.52
N GLY A 134 -8.15 -10.22 8.69
CA GLY A 134 -8.13 -8.87 9.27
C GLY A 134 -6.74 -8.29 9.58
N ASN A 135 -5.69 -9.11 9.49
CA ASN A 135 -4.30 -8.68 9.57
C ASN A 135 -3.71 -8.15 8.26
N PHE A 136 -4.47 -8.25 7.15
CA PHE A 136 -4.12 -7.72 5.83
C PHE A 136 -5.01 -6.54 5.39
N ASP A 137 -6.05 -6.21 6.15
CA ASP A 137 -6.92 -5.05 5.92
C ASP A 137 -6.18 -3.72 5.99
N TYR A 138 -6.78 -2.68 5.40
CA TYR A 138 -6.26 -1.32 5.52
C TYR A 138 -6.25 -0.86 6.99
N ARG A 139 -5.06 -0.48 7.46
CA ARG A 139 -4.87 0.20 8.75
C ARG A 139 -4.18 1.55 8.50
N PRO A 140 -4.62 2.64 9.14
CA PRO A 140 -3.92 3.92 9.05
C PRO A 140 -2.50 3.77 9.58
N TRP A 141 -1.54 4.49 8.99
CA TRP A 141 -0.15 4.47 9.44
C TRP A 141 -0.02 5.12 10.82
N THR A 142 0.72 4.49 11.73
CA THR A 142 1.15 5.14 12.98
C THR A 142 2.10 6.28 12.67
N ASP A 143 2.25 7.25 13.59
CA ASP A 143 3.19 8.36 13.39
C ASP A 143 4.64 7.88 13.21
N GLU A 144 5.04 6.79 13.85
CA GLU A 144 6.35 6.16 13.63
C GLU A 144 6.51 5.66 12.18
N GLN A 145 5.49 4.97 11.64
CA GLN A 145 5.48 4.49 10.27
C GLN A 145 5.46 5.66 9.28
N ARG A 146 4.64 6.68 9.54
CA ARG A 146 4.54 7.90 8.75
C ARG A 146 5.86 8.65 8.72
N ASN A 147 6.50 8.85 9.87
CA ASN A 147 7.80 9.52 10.00
C ASN A 147 8.93 8.71 9.35
N LYS A 148 8.91 7.37 9.47
CA LYS A 148 9.86 6.49 8.77
C LYS A 148 9.72 6.59 7.26
N VAL A 149 8.49 6.59 6.73
CA VAL A 149 8.23 6.76 5.28
C VAL A 149 8.63 8.17 4.82
N MET A 150 8.27 9.23 5.55
CA MET A 150 8.64 10.61 5.21
C MET A 150 10.15 10.84 5.27
N GLY A 151 10.86 10.23 6.23
CA GLY A 151 12.32 10.26 6.34
C GLY A 151 13.06 9.44 5.27
N VAL A 152 12.36 8.58 4.54
CA VAL A 152 12.84 7.95 3.30
C VAL A 152 12.49 8.82 2.09
N LEU A 153 11.27 9.36 2.02
CA LEU A 153 10.82 10.25 0.94
C LEU A 153 11.66 11.53 0.82
N SER A 154 12.08 12.13 1.95
CA SER A 154 12.90 13.36 1.95
C SER A 154 14.24 13.20 1.22
N GLN A 155 14.80 11.99 1.21
CA GLN A 155 16.05 11.65 0.50
C GLN A 155 15.87 11.75 -1.02
N PHE A 156 14.68 11.45 -1.53
CA PHE A 156 14.30 11.62 -2.95
C PHE A 156 13.87 13.05 -3.30
N SER A 157 13.64 13.92 -2.31
CA SER A 157 13.38 15.35 -2.54
C SER A 157 14.67 16.15 -2.61
N ASN A 158 15.57 15.94 -1.63
CA ASN A 158 16.86 16.62 -1.52
C ASN A 158 18.00 15.58 -1.33
N PRO A 159 18.64 15.11 -2.41
CA PRO A 159 19.75 14.15 -2.32
C PRO A 159 21.02 14.73 -1.69
N GLY A 160 21.16 16.06 -1.57
CA GLY A 160 22.30 16.70 -0.90
C GLY A 160 22.25 16.60 0.63
N SER A 161 21.12 16.98 1.25
CA SER A 161 20.98 17.07 2.72
C SER A 161 20.73 15.73 3.43
N SER A 162 20.57 14.65 2.67
CA SER A 162 20.31 13.32 3.22
C SER A 162 21.59 12.63 3.74
N ILE A 163 22.76 12.98 3.20
CA ILE A 163 24.07 12.53 3.73
C ILE A 163 24.28 13.05 5.16
N ASP A 164 24.11 14.36 5.40
CA ASP A 164 24.24 14.98 6.72
C ASP A 164 23.40 14.28 7.79
N THR A 165 22.20 13.83 7.42
CA THR A 165 21.23 13.21 8.32
C THR A 165 21.69 11.81 8.77
N VAL A 166 22.35 11.05 7.89
CA VAL A 166 22.94 9.75 8.23
C VAL A 166 24.21 9.93 9.05
N THR A 167 25.12 10.80 8.60
CA THR A 167 26.40 11.09 9.28
C THR A 167 26.19 11.64 10.69
N ARG A 168 25.24 12.56 10.88
CA ARG A 168 24.92 13.14 12.19
C ARG A 168 24.31 12.13 13.17
N LYS A 169 23.61 11.10 12.67
CA LYS A 169 23.08 9.99 13.52
C LYS A 169 24.17 9.02 13.96
N GLN A 170 25.34 9.02 13.31
CA GLN A 170 26.49 8.19 13.67
C GLN A 170 27.50 8.90 14.58
N ALA A 171 27.34 10.22 14.80
CA ALA A 171 28.11 10.96 15.79
C ALA A 171 27.65 10.62 17.22
N ALA A 172 28.55 10.05 18.03
CA ALA A 172 28.31 9.84 19.45
C ALA A 172 28.13 11.18 20.19
N PRO A 173 27.32 11.25 21.27
CA PRO A 173 27.13 12.48 22.03
C PRO A 173 28.44 12.90 22.69
N SER A 174 29.02 14.02 22.24
CA SER A 174 30.15 14.65 22.92
C SER A 174 29.74 15.07 24.33
N PRO A 175 30.57 14.82 25.36
CA PRO A 175 30.20 15.14 26.74
C PRO A 175 30.06 16.65 26.94
N ALA A 176 28.97 17.07 27.55
CA ALA A 176 28.74 18.46 27.92
C ALA A 176 29.86 18.93 28.88
N LYS A 177 30.55 20.01 28.51
CA LYS A 177 31.54 20.67 29.37
C LYS A 177 30.90 21.85 30.06
N SER A 178 30.94 21.85 31.39
CA SER A 178 30.21 22.80 32.22
C SER A 178 30.84 24.21 32.22
N GLU A 179 29.94 25.16 32.46
CA GLU A 179 30.10 26.60 32.57
C GLU A 179 31.15 27.07 33.60
N LYS A 180 31.81 28.20 33.33
CA LYS A 180 32.27 29.11 34.39
C LYS A 180 32.36 30.56 33.87
N ALA A 181 31.75 31.48 34.60
CA ALA A 181 31.63 32.89 34.21
C ALA A 181 32.65 33.81 34.92
N ALA A 182 32.91 34.98 34.29
CA ALA A 182 33.49 36.18 34.91
C ALA A 182 33.03 37.42 34.10
N ALA A 183 32.86 38.57 34.78
CA ALA A 183 32.41 39.84 34.19
C ALA A 183 33.61 40.84 34.07
N SER A 184 33.51 42.13 33.72
CA SER A 184 32.38 43.08 33.62
C SER A 184 32.78 44.37 32.86
N VAL A 185 31.79 45.08 32.25
CA VAL A 185 31.75 46.54 31.90
C VAL A 185 32.84 47.10 30.94
N THR A 186 32.76 48.23 30.20
CA THR A 186 31.80 49.36 29.91
C THR A 186 32.26 50.01 28.56
N GLU A 187 31.61 50.90 27.79
CA GLU A 187 30.26 51.54 27.67
C GLU A 187 30.12 52.19 26.25
N THR A 188 29.13 53.09 26.05
CA THR A 188 29.05 54.18 25.04
C THR A 188 28.64 53.88 23.58
N ALA A 189 27.42 54.34 23.24
CA ALA A 189 26.91 55.09 22.05
C ALA A 189 27.72 55.15 20.71
N VAL A 190 27.13 55.41 19.52
CA VAL A 190 26.06 56.39 19.17
C VAL A 190 25.13 55.89 18.03
N ALA A 191 23.92 56.48 17.99
CA ALA A 191 22.73 56.19 17.18
C ALA A 191 22.79 56.36 15.63
N GLY A 192 21.74 55.82 14.97
CA GLY A 192 21.20 56.31 13.68
C GLY A 192 21.08 55.24 12.57
N SER A 193 20.05 55.20 11.72
CA SER A 193 18.73 55.90 11.78
C SER A 193 17.69 55.25 10.84
N ALA A 194 16.40 55.43 11.16
CA ALA A 194 15.20 55.46 10.31
C ALA A 194 14.98 54.45 9.15
N SER A 195 13.86 53.72 9.24
CA SER A 195 13.00 53.36 8.09
C SER A 195 12.18 54.60 7.65
N PRO A 196 11.64 54.67 6.43
CA PRO A 196 10.18 54.51 6.35
C PRO A 196 9.59 53.93 5.03
N ALA A 197 8.32 53.51 5.18
CA ALA A 197 7.21 53.56 4.21
C ALA A 197 7.20 52.65 2.96
N ALA A 198 6.01 52.06 2.76
CA ALA A 198 5.61 51.31 1.58
C ALA A 198 4.92 52.21 0.54
N THR A 199 4.78 51.70 -0.68
CA THR A 199 3.77 52.13 -1.66
C THR A 199 3.22 50.90 -2.39
N GLU A 200 1.90 50.77 -2.45
CA GLU A 200 1.23 49.78 -3.31
C GLU A 200 1.11 50.30 -4.75
N THR A 201 1.19 49.44 -5.76
CA THR A 201 0.50 49.71 -7.04
C THR A 201 0.05 48.39 -7.67
N LYS A 202 -1.24 48.31 -7.99
CA LYS A 202 -1.90 47.16 -8.60
C LYS A 202 -1.79 47.20 -10.12
N SER A 203 -1.51 46.07 -10.75
CA SER A 203 -1.90 45.78 -12.13
C SER A 203 -2.21 44.29 -12.27
N GLU A 204 -3.19 43.96 -13.12
CA GLU A 204 -3.78 42.63 -13.26
C GLU A 204 -3.23 41.92 -14.50
N ASP A 205 -3.10 40.58 -14.46
CA ASP A 205 -3.94 39.72 -15.32
C ASP A 205 -3.95 38.23 -14.88
N SER A 206 -5.04 37.55 -15.25
CA SER A 206 -5.31 36.12 -15.41
C SER A 206 -4.41 35.03 -14.78
N SER A 207 -4.98 34.28 -13.82
CA SER A 207 -5.44 32.91 -14.09
C SER A 207 -6.36 32.38 -12.97
N LYS A 208 -7.45 31.69 -13.35
CA LYS A 208 -8.36 30.95 -12.44
C LYS A 208 -7.61 29.92 -11.59
N GLY A 209 -8.05 29.72 -10.34
CA GLY A 209 -7.52 28.60 -9.54
C GLY A 209 -7.97 28.37 -8.09
N ASP A 210 -8.98 29.06 -7.54
CA ASP A 210 -9.34 28.97 -6.10
C ASP A 210 -10.84 28.74 -5.85
N ASP A 211 -11.37 27.59 -6.27
CA ASP A 211 -12.75 27.11 -6.03
C ASP A 211 -12.74 25.67 -5.49
N PHE A 212 -11.89 25.36 -4.50
CA PHE A 212 -11.78 24.01 -3.93
C PHE A 212 -11.64 23.95 -2.40
N ASP A 213 -10.91 24.88 -1.77
CA ASP A 213 -10.82 24.91 -0.30
C ASP A 213 -12.15 25.30 0.36
N ASP A 214 -12.95 26.17 -0.25
CA ASP A 214 -14.32 26.47 0.19
C ASP A 214 -15.26 25.26 0.06
N PHE A 215 -15.02 24.34 -0.88
CA PHE A 215 -15.76 23.08 -0.99
C PHE A 215 -15.40 22.10 0.14
N ILE A 216 -14.12 22.06 0.55
CA ILE A 216 -13.66 21.20 1.65
C ILE A 216 -14.14 21.73 3.01
N ASN A 217 -14.10 23.05 3.23
CA ASN A 217 -14.55 23.66 4.48
C ASN A 217 -16.09 23.66 4.65
N GLY A 218 -16.85 23.43 3.58
CA GLY A 218 -18.31 23.31 3.61
C GLY A 218 -18.86 21.91 3.91
N LEU A 219 -18.01 20.88 4.04
CA LEU A 219 -18.41 19.49 4.22
C LEU A 219 -18.21 19.01 5.67
N ASP A 220 -19.17 19.39 6.53
CA ASP A 220 -19.27 18.92 7.93
C ASP A 220 -19.53 17.39 7.98
N LEU A 221 -18.74 16.66 8.77
CA LEU A 221 -18.71 15.18 8.84
C LEU A 221 -18.24 14.66 10.21
#